data_AF-A0A3Q7H9P0-F1
#
_entry.id   AF-A0A3Q7H9P0-F1
#
_cell.length_a   1.000
_cell.length_b   1.000
_cell.length_c   1.000
_cell.angle_alpha   90.00
_cell.angle_beta   90.00
_cell.angle_gamma   90.00
#
_symmetry.space_group_name_H-M   'P 1'
#
loop_
_entity.id
_entity.type
_entity.pdbx_description
1 polymer ?
#
loop_
_entity_poly.entity_id
_entity_poly.type
_entity_poly.pdbx_seq_one_letter_code
_entity_poly.pdbx_strand_id
1 'polypeptide(L)'
;MAKKPCHIPECQFRELIRYWNSEKFKKMSETNEKNPKKLMNPHTAGKKSFALVHNKLKDKGTISSKYLFVVTRTRKPGRLYKASNEDTTSKIAEIEEIEKQISINGEYVDAFSSVMGPEHPGLLRLYGTGQMQERMQKMEKQMEEQKKIVRQEVIADVIAQPKHAGIINPNILAALSTPSPREQVYIRHKLPGWSFFGK
;
A
#
# COMPACT_ATOMS: atom_id res chain seq x y z
N MET A 1 43.78 26.23 -4.04
CA MET A 1 44.19 25.00 -4.76
C MET A 1 45.12 24.09 -3.94
N ALA A 2 45.77 24.58 -2.88
CA ALA A 2 46.78 23.85 -2.10
C ALA A 2 46.34 22.53 -1.42
N LYS A 3 45.05 22.19 -1.40
CA LYS A 3 44.50 20.93 -0.85
C LYS A 3 43.91 19.99 -1.91
N LYS A 4 44.20 20.22 -3.20
CA LYS A 4 43.74 19.35 -4.28
C LYS A 4 44.48 18.00 -4.19
N PRO A 5 43.79 16.85 -4.21
CA PRO A 5 44.43 15.55 -4.35
C PRO A 5 45.27 15.49 -5.64
N CYS A 6 46.45 14.86 -5.58
CA CYS A 6 47.39 14.82 -6.71
C CYS A 6 46.82 14.06 -7.93
N HIS A 7 46.00 13.03 -7.70
CA HIS A 7 45.45 12.16 -8.76
C HIS A 7 44.23 12.73 -9.50
N ILE A 8 43.67 13.85 -9.04
CA ILE A 8 42.47 14.44 -9.65
C ILE A 8 42.89 15.63 -10.52
N PRO A 9 42.52 15.68 -11.82
CA PRO A 9 42.74 16.84 -12.67
C PRO A 9 42.17 18.13 -12.07
N GLU A 10 42.87 19.24 -12.26
CA GLU A 10 42.48 20.51 -11.64
C GLU A 10 41.12 21.02 -12.15
N CYS A 11 40.82 20.82 -13.43
CA CYS A 11 39.54 21.20 -14.03
C CYS A 11 38.35 20.55 -13.30
N GLN A 12 38.41 19.23 -13.08
CA GLN A 12 37.39 18.45 -12.38
C GLN A 12 37.24 18.91 -10.93
N PHE A 13 38.35 19.20 -10.24
CA PHE A 13 38.31 19.66 -8.86
C PHE A 13 37.67 21.05 -8.74
N ARG A 14 37.94 21.97 -9.68
CA ARG A 14 37.29 23.29 -9.72
C ARG A 14 35.79 23.17 -10.00
N GLU A 15 35.40 22.28 -10.91
CA GLU A 15 33.99 22.01 -11.21
C GLU A 15 33.26 21.47 -9.97
N LEU A 16 33.87 20.56 -9.22
CA LEU A 16 33.30 20.04 -7.99
C LEU A 16 33.09 21.13 -6.94
N ILE A 17 34.08 22.01 -6.75
CA ILE A 17 33.96 23.16 -5.85
C ILE A 17 32.82 24.09 -6.29
N ARG A 18 32.69 24.37 -7.59
CA ARG A 18 31.56 25.16 -8.12
C ARG A 18 30.22 24.47 -7.86
N TYR A 19 30.14 23.17 -8.08
CA TYR A 19 28.95 22.36 -7.84
C TYR A 19 28.52 22.40 -6.37
N TRP A 20 29.44 22.17 -5.42
CA TRP A 20 29.14 22.23 -3.98
C TRP A 20 28.80 23.64 -3.49
N ASN A 21 29.38 24.66 -4.11
CA ASN A 21 29.05 26.05 -3.79
C ASN A 21 27.74 26.53 -4.43
N SER A 22 27.15 25.75 -5.34
CA SER A 22 25.86 26.09 -5.95
C SER A 22 24.75 26.16 -4.90
N GLU A 23 23.85 27.12 -5.06
CA GLU A 23 22.72 27.31 -4.14
C GLU A 23 21.82 26.07 -4.08
N LYS A 24 21.60 25.42 -5.23
CA LYS A 24 20.83 24.17 -5.32
C LYS A 24 21.43 23.08 -4.44
N PHE A 25 22.75 22.88 -4.48
CA PHE A 25 23.42 21.87 -3.67
C PHE A 25 23.36 22.20 -2.18
N LYS A 26 23.58 23.47 -1.80
CA LYS A 26 23.47 23.91 -0.40
C LYS A 26 22.08 23.64 0.17
N LYS A 27 21.02 24.06 -0.54
CA LYS A 27 19.62 23.78 -0.15
C LYS A 27 19.34 22.29 0.01
N MET A 28 19.82 21.48 -0.94
CA MET A 28 19.68 20.02 -0.88
C MET A 28 20.45 19.43 0.31
N SER A 29 21.67 19.91 0.59
CA SER A 29 22.49 19.48 1.72
C SER A 29 21.83 19.81 3.06
N GLU A 30 21.35 21.04 3.25
CA GLU A 30 20.62 21.44 4.46
C GLU A 30 19.36 20.62 4.67
N THR A 31 18.63 20.32 3.59
CA THR A 31 17.44 19.46 3.65
C THR A 31 17.83 18.03 4.05
N ASN A 32 18.88 17.49 3.43
CA ASN A 32 19.40 16.16 3.73
C ASN A 32 19.96 16.05 5.15
N GLU A 33 20.48 17.11 5.74
CA GLU A 33 20.91 17.14 7.15
C GLU A 33 19.71 17.12 8.12
N LYS A 34 18.62 17.78 7.75
CA LYS A 34 17.38 17.84 8.55
C LYS A 34 16.55 16.55 8.45
N ASN A 35 16.60 15.84 7.32
CA ASN A 35 15.78 14.66 7.07
C ASN A 35 15.99 13.47 8.04
N PRO A 36 17.23 13.10 8.42
CA PRO A 36 17.48 12.03 9.40
C PRO A 36 16.79 12.29 10.73
N LYS A 37 16.74 13.56 11.16
CA LYS A 37 16.08 13.97 12.41
C LYS A 37 14.56 13.82 12.36
N LYS A 38 13.95 13.57 11.19
CA LYS A 38 12.52 13.30 11.04
C LYS A 38 12.19 11.80 11.11
N LEU A 39 13.20 10.93 11.02
CA LEU A 39 13.02 9.48 11.09
C LEU A 39 12.95 9.03 12.55
N MET A 40 11.74 9.03 13.11
CA MET A 40 11.50 8.70 14.53
C MET A 40 11.59 7.21 14.86
N ASN A 41 11.30 6.33 13.89
CA ASN A 41 11.18 4.89 14.10
C ASN A 41 12.09 4.06 13.14
N PRO A 42 13.42 4.24 13.21
CA PRO A 42 14.36 3.49 12.40
C PRO A 42 14.29 1.99 12.71
N HIS A 43 14.42 1.14 11.69
CA HIS A 43 14.44 -0.30 11.87
C HIS A 43 15.74 -0.76 12.55
N THR A 44 15.66 -1.84 13.33
CA THR A 44 16.77 -2.41 14.12
C THR A 44 17.24 -3.76 13.56
N ALA A 45 16.69 -4.20 12.43
CA ALA A 45 17.01 -5.48 11.77
C ALA A 45 18.47 -5.57 11.26
N GLY A 46 19.19 -4.45 11.19
CA GLY A 46 20.60 -4.40 10.76
C GLY A 46 20.76 -4.80 9.29
N LYS A 47 21.68 -5.71 9.00
CA LYS A 47 21.94 -6.20 7.62
C LYS A 47 20.81 -7.09 7.06
N LYS A 48 19.77 -7.41 7.84
CA LYS A 48 18.64 -8.20 7.38
C LYS A 48 17.67 -7.31 6.61
N SER A 49 17.49 -7.59 5.33
CA SER A 49 16.50 -6.89 4.50
C SER A 49 15.07 -7.25 4.92
N PHE A 50 14.10 -6.37 4.63
CA PHE A 50 12.69 -6.66 4.85
C PHE A 50 12.21 -7.90 4.07
N ALA A 51 12.75 -8.14 2.88
CA ALA A 51 12.43 -9.32 2.09
C ALA A 51 12.81 -10.63 2.81
N LEU A 52 13.98 -10.66 3.46
CA LEU A 52 14.41 -11.81 4.25
C LEU A 52 13.56 -11.99 5.51
N VAL A 53 13.12 -10.89 6.13
CA VAL A 53 12.19 -10.95 7.27
C VAL A 53 10.85 -11.53 6.83
N HIS A 54 10.30 -11.05 5.70
CA HIS A 54 9.06 -11.58 5.12
C HIS A 54 9.14 -13.09 4.86
N ASN A 55 10.17 -13.56 4.18
CA ASN A 55 10.27 -14.99 3.86
C ASN A 55 10.28 -15.86 5.13
N LYS A 56 11.02 -15.46 6.17
CA LYS A 56 11.05 -16.18 7.46
C LYS A 56 9.71 -16.16 8.21
N LEU A 57 8.87 -15.18 7.93
CA LEU A 57 7.56 -15.05 8.54
C LEU A 57 6.48 -15.76 7.71
N LYS A 58 6.66 -15.91 6.39
CA LYS A 58 5.74 -16.66 5.53
C LYS A 58 5.64 -18.12 5.96
N ASP A 59 6.76 -18.71 6.36
CA ASP A 59 6.82 -20.07 6.90
C ASP A 59 6.00 -20.23 8.20
N LYS A 60 5.65 -19.12 8.87
CA LYS A 60 4.90 -19.09 10.13
C LYS A 60 3.42 -18.67 9.96
N GLY A 61 2.99 -18.33 8.74
CA GLY A 61 1.61 -17.93 8.44
C GLY A 61 1.44 -16.53 7.83
N THR A 62 0.22 -16.01 7.88
CA THR A 62 -0.15 -14.70 7.32
C THR A 62 0.53 -13.56 8.09
N ILE A 63 1.25 -12.70 7.36
CA ILE A 63 2.05 -11.62 7.93
C ILE A 63 1.26 -10.32 7.93
N SER A 64 0.87 -9.83 9.11
CA SER A 64 0.30 -8.49 9.27
C SER A 64 1.39 -7.41 9.21
N SER A 65 1.05 -6.23 8.66
CA SER A 65 1.91 -5.04 8.63
C SER A 65 2.37 -4.65 10.04
N LYS A 66 1.49 -4.72 11.05
CA LYS A 66 1.81 -4.50 12.46
C LYS A 66 2.90 -5.45 12.94
N TYR A 67 2.71 -6.74 12.71
CA TYR A 67 3.65 -7.76 13.19
C TYR A 67 5.05 -7.57 12.58
N LEU A 68 5.10 -7.25 11.29
CA LEU A 68 6.35 -6.94 10.61
C LEU A 68 7.02 -5.67 11.17
N PHE A 69 6.24 -4.63 11.45
CA PHE A 69 6.72 -3.42 12.10
C PHE A 69 7.35 -3.73 13.45
N VAL A 70 6.64 -4.46 14.31
CA VAL A 70 7.15 -4.89 15.62
C VAL A 70 8.45 -5.67 15.46
N VAL A 71 8.47 -6.74 14.67
CA VAL A 71 9.65 -7.61 14.49
C VAL A 71 10.88 -6.83 14.03
N THR A 72 10.71 -5.92 13.09
CA THR A 72 11.84 -5.18 12.49
C THR A 72 12.34 -4.01 13.33
N ARG A 73 11.57 -3.56 14.34
CA ARG A 73 11.95 -2.50 15.28
C ARG A 73 12.22 -3.03 16.70
N THR A 74 11.96 -4.31 16.96
CA THR A 74 12.31 -4.94 18.24
C THR A 74 13.81 -4.79 18.52
N ARG A 75 14.12 -4.37 19.74
CA ARG A 75 15.49 -4.22 20.22
C ARG A 75 15.95 -5.52 20.86
N LYS A 76 17.24 -5.84 20.72
CA LYS A 76 17.81 -7.03 21.33
C LYS A 76 17.93 -6.80 22.84
N PRO A 77 17.48 -7.74 23.68
CA PRO A 77 17.70 -7.65 25.13
C PRO A 77 19.20 -7.61 25.42
N GLY A 78 19.61 -6.83 26.43
CA GLY A 78 21.01 -6.69 26.83
C GLY A 78 21.88 -5.80 25.93
N ARG A 79 21.34 -5.24 24.83
CA ARG A 79 22.06 -4.29 23.98
C ARG A 79 21.71 -2.86 24.36
N LEU A 80 22.72 -2.03 24.58
CA LEU A 80 22.55 -0.58 24.77
C LEU A 80 22.34 0.12 23.42
N TYR A 81 21.33 0.99 23.36
CA TYR A 81 20.99 1.78 22.17
C TYR A 81 21.14 3.27 22.46
N LYS A 82 21.62 4.03 21.48
CA LYS A 82 21.87 5.48 21.64
C LYS A 82 20.59 6.33 21.67
N ALA A 83 19.54 5.88 20.99
CA ALA A 83 18.27 6.60 20.89
C ALA A 83 17.20 5.91 21.74
N SER A 84 16.20 6.64 22.23
CA SER A 84 15.01 6.05 22.84
C SER A 84 14.18 5.26 21.81
N ASN A 85 13.31 4.37 22.27
CA ASN A 85 12.32 3.66 21.44
C ASN A 85 10.89 4.13 21.72
N GLU A 86 10.71 5.23 22.44
CA GLU A 86 9.42 5.74 22.91
C GLU A 86 8.43 5.89 21.75
N ASP A 87 8.78 6.60 20.68
CA ASP A 87 7.92 6.79 19.50
C ASP A 87 7.46 5.45 18.87
N THR A 88 8.36 4.46 18.84
CA THR A 88 8.01 3.13 18.30
C THR A 88 7.03 2.41 19.21
N THR A 89 7.25 2.46 20.52
CA THR A 89 6.36 1.85 21.52
C THR A 89 4.99 2.51 21.51
N SER A 90 4.94 3.84 21.46
CA SER A 90 3.69 4.61 21.39
C SER A 90 2.88 4.25 20.15
N LYS A 91 3.52 4.19 18.96
CA LYS A 91 2.84 3.79 17.72
C LYS A 91 2.32 2.35 17.75
N ILE A 92 3.07 1.43 18.37
CA ILE A 92 2.61 0.03 18.51
C ILE A 92 1.35 -0.02 19.39
N ALA A 93 1.33 0.72 20.50
CA ALA A 93 0.16 0.80 21.38
C ALA A 93 -1.04 1.44 20.69
N GLU A 94 -0.84 2.50 19.89
CA GLU A 94 -1.90 3.15 19.13
C GLU A 94 -2.51 2.21 18.08
N ILE A 95 -1.68 1.45 17.35
CA ILE A 95 -2.15 0.43 16.40
C ILE A 95 -2.98 -0.64 17.14
N GLU A 96 -2.52 -1.09 18.32
CA GLU A 96 -3.24 -2.07 19.14
C GLU A 96 -4.61 -1.58 19.61
N GLU A 97 -4.72 -0.31 19.95
CA GLU A 97 -5.98 0.29 20.39
C GLU A 97 -6.98 0.40 19.23
N ILE A 98 -6.55 0.86 18.06
CA ILE A 98 -7.41 0.94 16.88
C ILE A 98 -7.87 -0.46 16.44
N GLU A 99 -6.99 -1.46 16.45
CA GLU A 99 -7.35 -2.85 16.13
C GLU A 99 -8.45 -3.40 17.07
N LYS A 100 -8.41 -3.07 18.36
CA LYS A 100 -9.46 -3.45 19.32
C LYS A 100 -10.79 -2.76 19.01
N GLN A 101 -10.76 -1.46 18.69
CA GLN A 101 -11.96 -0.69 18.37
C GLN A 101 -12.64 -1.21 17.09
N ILE A 102 -11.85 -1.56 16.07
CA ILE A 102 -12.34 -2.19 14.83
C ILE A 102 -13.07 -3.51 15.13
N SER A 103 -12.52 -4.34 16.03
CA SER A 103 -13.15 -5.61 16.42
C SER A 103 -14.52 -5.44 17.07
N ILE A 104 -14.81 -4.26 17.64
CA ILE A 104 -16.08 -3.95 18.31
C ILE A 104 -17.08 -3.33 17.33
N ASN A 105 -16.61 -2.42 16.48
CA ASN A 105 -17.47 -1.63 15.59
C ASN A 105 -17.77 -2.33 14.25
N GLY A 106 -16.98 -3.34 13.87
CA GLY A 106 -17.15 -4.10 12.62
C GLY A 106 -16.70 -3.35 11.35
N GLU A 107 -16.21 -2.11 11.47
CA GLU A 107 -15.72 -1.30 10.37
C GLU A 107 -14.27 -1.65 10.03
N TYR A 108 -13.99 -1.99 8.76
CA TYR A 108 -12.62 -2.30 8.33
C TYR A 108 -11.81 -1.02 8.14
N VAL A 109 -10.91 -0.74 9.08
CA VAL A 109 -9.92 0.34 8.98
C VAL A 109 -8.52 -0.27 9.06
N ASP A 110 -7.60 0.13 8.17
CA ASP A 110 -6.20 -0.29 8.28
C ASP A 110 -5.50 0.47 9.41
N ALA A 111 -5.56 -0.09 10.62
CA ALA A 111 -4.98 0.49 11.84
C ALA A 111 -3.52 0.93 11.65
N PHE A 112 -2.73 0.19 10.88
CA PHE A 112 -1.34 0.55 10.62
C PHE A 112 -1.22 1.85 9.81
N SER A 113 -1.96 1.97 8.71
CA SER A 113 -1.95 3.16 7.87
C SER A 113 -2.54 4.39 8.57
N SER A 114 -3.54 4.20 9.45
CA SER A 114 -4.11 5.29 10.26
C SER A 114 -3.07 5.95 11.17
N VAL A 115 -2.22 5.14 11.83
CA VAL A 115 -1.16 5.64 12.72
C VAL A 115 0.04 6.18 11.95
N MET A 116 0.38 5.55 10.83
CA MET A 116 1.63 5.81 10.11
C MET A 116 1.50 6.86 9.00
N GLY A 117 0.26 7.24 8.70
CA GLY A 117 -0.10 8.15 7.62
C GLY A 117 -0.08 7.48 6.24
N PRO A 118 -0.60 8.20 5.22
CA PRO A 118 -0.59 7.72 3.85
C PRO A 118 0.84 7.51 3.36
N GLU A 119 1.03 6.47 2.56
CA GLU A 119 2.32 6.16 1.97
C GLU A 119 2.64 7.09 0.80
N HIS A 120 3.93 7.40 0.61
CA HIS A 120 4.36 8.20 -0.53
C HIS A 120 4.23 7.40 -1.83
N PRO A 121 3.86 8.06 -2.95
CA PRO A 121 3.75 7.39 -4.25
C PRO A 121 5.03 6.62 -4.60
N GLY A 122 4.88 5.33 -4.94
CA GLY A 122 6.01 4.48 -5.31
C GLY A 122 6.90 4.04 -4.15
N LEU A 123 6.49 4.24 -2.90
CA LEU A 123 7.19 3.72 -1.71
C LEU A 123 6.19 3.07 -0.76
N LEU A 124 6.31 1.75 -0.58
CA LEU A 124 5.57 1.05 0.46
C LEU A 124 6.48 0.77 1.66
N ARG A 125 6.14 1.34 2.81
CA ARG A 125 6.89 1.16 4.05
C ARG A 125 6.87 -0.29 4.47
N LEU A 126 7.96 -0.76 5.08
CA LEU A 126 8.16 -2.16 5.50
C LEU A 126 8.35 -3.16 4.35
N TYR A 127 8.30 -2.73 3.10
CA TYR A 127 8.55 -3.57 1.95
C TYR A 127 9.88 -3.20 1.30
N GLY A 128 10.57 -4.21 0.77
CA GLY A 128 11.68 -3.99 -0.15
C GLY A 128 11.14 -3.60 -1.52
N THR A 129 11.96 -2.93 -2.35
CA THR A 129 11.60 -2.41 -3.67
C THR A 129 10.90 -3.45 -4.57
N GLY A 130 11.29 -4.72 -4.51
CA GLY A 130 10.69 -5.79 -5.33
C GLY A 130 9.34 -6.31 -4.83
N GLN A 131 9.07 -6.33 -3.52
CA GLN A 131 7.80 -6.83 -2.97
C GLN A 131 6.67 -5.78 -3.03
N MET A 132 7.03 -4.52 -3.24
CA MET A 132 6.09 -3.41 -3.39
C MET A 132 5.21 -3.54 -4.63
N GLN A 133 5.80 -3.92 -5.78
CA GLN A 133 5.07 -4.00 -7.04
C GLN A 133 3.94 -5.04 -6.99
N GLU A 134 4.23 -6.22 -6.43
CA GLU A 134 3.25 -7.31 -6.31
C GLU A 134 2.08 -6.93 -5.38
N ARG A 135 2.37 -6.28 -4.24
CA ARG A 135 1.33 -5.88 -3.28
C ARG A 135 0.51 -4.70 -3.78
N MET A 136 1.12 -3.73 -4.46
CA MET A 136 0.41 -2.63 -5.12
C MET A 136 -0.59 -3.16 -6.15
N GLN A 137 -0.16 -4.09 -7.03
CA GLN A 137 -1.05 -4.73 -7.99
C GLN A 137 -2.19 -5.49 -7.31
N LYS A 138 -1.93 -6.14 -6.17
CA LYS A 138 -2.96 -6.86 -5.41
C LYS A 138 -3.97 -5.90 -4.77
N MET A 139 -3.49 -4.78 -4.20
CA MET A 139 -4.37 -3.74 -3.64
C MET A 139 -5.18 -3.04 -4.73
N GLU A 140 -4.60 -2.74 -5.90
CA GLU A 140 -5.32 -2.18 -7.04
C GLU A 140 -6.46 -3.10 -7.49
N LYS A 141 -6.19 -4.41 -7.60
CA LYS A 141 -7.22 -5.41 -7.93
C LYS A 141 -8.33 -5.43 -6.89
N GLN A 142 -7.98 -5.46 -5.60
CA GLN A 142 -8.96 -5.44 -4.51
C GLN A 142 -9.79 -4.16 -4.49
N MET A 143 -9.16 -3.01 -4.74
CA MET A 143 -9.85 -1.72 -4.84
C MET A 143 -10.81 -1.69 -6.04
N GLU A 144 -10.41 -2.23 -7.18
CA GLU A 144 -11.27 -2.33 -8.36
C GLU A 144 -12.47 -3.26 -8.11
N GLU A 145 -12.24 -4.36 -7.39
CA GLU A 145 -13.30 -5.28 -6.94
C GLU A 145 -14.29 -4.58 -6.00
N GLN A 146 -13.78 -3.85 -5.00
CA GLN A 146 -14.61 -3.06 -4.07
C GLN A 146 -15.39 -1.96 -4.78
N LYS A 147 -14.76 -1.25 -5.72
CA LYS A 147 -15.45 -0.27 -6.58
C LYS A 147 -16.56 -0.93 -7.40
N LYS A 148 -16.36 -2.16 -7.86
CA LYS A 148 -17.37 -2.92 -8.60
C LYS A 148 -18.55 -3.30 -7.69
N ILE A 149 -18.28 -3.72 -6.45
CA ILE A 149 -19.31 -4.04 -5.45
C ILE A 149 -20.14 -2.79 -5.12
N VAL A 150 -19.48 -1.67 -4.75
CA VAL A 150 -20.17 -0.41 -4.43
C VAL A 150 -20.98 0.10 -5.62
N ARG A 151 -20.45 0.00 -6.86
CA ARG A 151 -21.21 0.36 -8.07
C ARG A 151 -22.46 -0.52 -8.23
N GLN A 152 -22.36 -1.83 -7.96
CA GLN A 152 -23.51 -2.73 -8.04
C GLN A 152 -24.57 -2.42 -6.98
N GLU A 153 -24.17 -2.10 -5.75
CA GLU A 153 -25.10 -1.69 -4.68
C GLU A 153 -25.82 -0.38 -5.03
N VAL A 154 -25.08 0.64 -5.50
CA VAL A 154 -25.67 1.91 -5.95
C VAL A 154 -26.66 1.70 -7.10
N ILE A 155 -26.32 0.84 -8.07
CA ILE A 155 -27.23 0.49 -9.17
C ILE A 155 -28.48 -0.23 -8.64
N ALA A 156 -28.34 -1.13 -7.67
CA ALA A 156 -29.48 -1.82 -7.07
C ALA A 156 -30.43 -0.85 -6.36
N ASP A 157 -29.91 0.11 -5.62
CA ASP A 157 -30.69 1.14 -4.93
C ASP A 157 -31.41 2.09 -5.90
N VAL A 158 -30.71 2.54 -6.96
CA VAL A 158 -31.30 3.37 -8.02
C VAL A 158 -32.41 2.63 -8.77
N ILE A 159 -32.33 1.31 -8.90
CA ILE A 159 -33.39 0.48 -9.49
C ILE A 159 -34.54 0.25 -8.50
N ALA A 160 -34.26 0.12 -7.20
CA ALA A 160 -35.27 -0.12 -6.17
C ALA A 160 -36.19 1.09 -5.95
N GLN A 161 -35.65 2.30 -5.96
CA GLN A 161 -36.41 3.54 -5.75
C GLN A 161 -37.64 3.71 -6.69
N PRO A 162 -37.50 3.66 -8.03
CA PRO A 162 -38.64 3.80 -8.93
C PRO A 162 -39.56 2.57 -8.95
N LYS A 163 -39.07 1.38 -8.55
CA LYS A 163 -39.92 0.18 -8.36
C LYS A 163 -40.89 0.37 -7.19
N HIS A 164 -40.41 0.88 -6.05
CA HIS A 164 -41.25 1.14 -4.87
C HIS A 164 -42.18 2.33 -5.05
N ALA A 165 -41.77 3.34 -5.82
CA ALA A 165 -42.62 4.49 -6.18
C ALA A 165 -43.69 4.16 -7.25
N GLY A 166 -43.72 2.93 -7.78
CA GLY A 166 -44.68 2.51 -8.81
C GLY A 166 -44.47 3.15 -10.19
N ILE A 167 -43.30 3.76 -10.42
CA ILE A 167 -42.99 4.51 -11.65
C ILE A 167 -42.59 3.56 -12.80
N ILE A 168 -42.02 2.39 -12.49
CA ILE A 168 -41.54 1.43 -13.49
C ILE A 168 -42.19 0.06 -13.28
N ASN A 169 -42.82 -0.49 -14.33
CA ASN A 169 -43.42 -1.82 -14.31
C ASN A 169 -42.32 -2.92 -14.31
N PRO A 170 -42.38 -3.91 -13.41
CA PRO A 170 -41.39 -5.00 -13.33
C PRO A 170 -41.19 -5.76 -14.64
N ASN A 171 -42.21 -5.84 -15.50
CA ASN A 171 -42.14 -6.52 -16.79
C ASN A 171 -41.25 -5.78 -17.82
N ILE A 172 -41.15 -4.44 -17.73
CA ILE A 172 -40.30 -3.63 -18.64
C ILE A 172 -38.81 -3.80 -18.25
N LEU A 173 -38.50 -3.85 -16.96
CA LEU A 173 -37.15 -4.14 -16.46
C LEU A 173 -36.66 -5.55 -16.83
N ALA A 174 -37.56 -6.54 -16.81
CA ALA A 174 -37.25 -7.90 -17.25
C ALA A 174 -36.92 -7.96 -18.75
N ALA A 175 -37.65 -7.20 -19.58
CA ALA A 175 -37.37 -7.10 -21.01
C ALA A 175 -36.01 -6.44 -21.30
N LEU A 176 -35.63 -5.40 -20.56
CA LEU A 176 -34.35 -4.70 -20.71
C LEU A 176 -33.14 -5.46 -20.13
N SER A 177 -33.38 -6.43 -19.23
CA SER A 177 -32.33 -7.33 -18.69
C SER A 177 -32.09 -8.56 -19.56
N THR A 178 -32.84 -8.75 -20.65
CA THR A 178 -32.53 -9.79 -21.63
C THR A 178 -31.31 -9.37 -22.46
N PRO A 179 -30.24 -10.18 -22.50
CA PRO A 179 -29.08 -9.84 -23.30
C PRO A 179 -29.49 -9.69 -24.76
N SER A 180 -28.94 -8.69 -25.45
CA SER A 180 -29.18 -8.48 -26.87
C SER A 180 -28.89 -9.77 -27.66
N PRO A 181 -29.59 -10.06 -28.78
CA PRO A 181 -29.28 -11.23 -29.62
C PRO A 181 -27.79 -11.36 -29.96
N ARG A 182 -27.08 -10.23 -30.05
CA ARG A 182 -25.63 -10.17 -30.28
C ARG A 182 -24.79 -10.65 -29.09
N GLU A 183 -25.25 -10.38 -27.87
CA GLU A 183 -24.62 -10.80 -26.61
C GLU A 183 -24.93 -12.27 -26.28
N GLN A 184 -26.12 -12.76 -26.65
CA GLN A 184 -26.48 -14.19 -26.50
C GLN A 184 -25.58 -15.10 -27.35
N VAL A 185 -25.20 -14.67 -28.54
CA VAL A 185 -24.23 -15.36 -29.41
C VAL A 185 -22.86 -15.41 -28.73
N TYR A 186 -22.41 -14.31 -28.11
CA TYR A 186 -21.11 -14.24 -27.42
C TYR A 186 -21.05 -15.15 -26.18
N ILE A 187 -22.14 -15.24 -25.40
CA ILE A 187 -22.23 -16.13 -24.22
C ILE A 187 -22.25 -17.60 -24.66
N ARG A 188 -22.94 -17.95 -25.76
CA ARG A 188 -23.03 -19.32 -26.29
C ARG A 188 -21.66 -19.84 -26.79
N HIS A 189 -20.77 -18.98 -27.26
CA HIS A 189 -19.42 -19.37 -27.69
C HIS A 189 -18.41 -19.56 -26.54
N LYS A 190 -18.73 -19.15 -25.30
CA LYS A 190 -17.82 -19.29 -24.13
C LYS A 190 -18.14 -20.47 -23.20
N LEU A 191 -19.29 -21.11 -23.31
CA LEU A 191 -19.64 -22.31 -22.53
C LEU A 191 -19.89 -23.48 -23.49
N PRO A 192 -18.95 -24.42 -23.66
CA PRO A 192 -19.18 -25.59 -24.48
C PRO A 192 -20.00 -26.59 -23.67
N GLY A 193 -21.21 -26.86 -24.16
CA GLY A 193 -22.04 -27.97 -23.69
C GLY A 193 -23.23 -27.49 -22.87
N TRP A 194 -24.33 -27.21 -23.56
CA TRP A 194 -25.69 -27.60 -23.16
C TRP A 194 -26.50 -27.75 -24.45
N SER A 195 -26.55 -28.98 -24.94
CA SER A 195 -27.48 -29.41 -25.98
C SER A 195 -28.88 -29.54 -25.38
N PHE A 196 -29.79 -28.66 -25.76
CA PHE A 196 -31.22 -28.80 -25.50
C PHE A 196 -31.75 -30.02 -26.26
N PHE A 197 -32.18 -31.06 -25.54
CA PHE A 197 -33.05 -32.10 -26.07
C PHE A 197 -34.48 -31.56 -26.06
N GLY A 198 -35.04 -31.31 -27.24
CA GLY A 198 -36.47 -31.08 -27.44
C GLY A 198 -37.17 -32.41 -27.73
N LYS A 199 -38.28 -32.66 -27.05
CA LYS A 199 -39.42 -33.41 -27.58
C LYS A 199 -40.56 -32.43 -27.77
#